data_AF-A0A969GL01-F1
#
_entry.id   AF-A0A969GL01-F1
#
_cell.length_a   1.000
_cell.length_b   1.000
_cell.length_c   1.000
_cell.angle_alpha   90.00
_cell.angle_beta   90.00
_cell.angle_gamma   90.00
#
_symmetry.space_group_name_H-M   'P 1'
#
loop_
_entity.id
_entity.type
_entity.pdbx_description
1 polymer ?
#
loop_
_entity_poly.entity_id
_entity_poly.type
_entity_poly.pdbx_seq_one_letter_code
_entity_poly.pdbx_strand_id
1 'polypeptide(L)'
;MMPFIAADRRRRIVRERTKRQGLQYHSIRDLRNGHIIKNVTRKGARKLWNYAIQQHEDSPVDAAKVEWQGDVGMISSAKRAGKVRYDLALRENGSLRVFYGVTEDGMEGHWSAFVQEE
;
A
#
# COMPACT_ATOMS: atom_id res chain seq x y z
N MET A 1 25.65 5.88 22.56
CA MET A 1 24.32 5.36 22.95
C MET A 1 23.35 5.73 21.83
N MET A 2 22.94 4.76 21.01
CA MET A 2 21.96 4.96 19.94
C MET A 2 20.84 3.93 20.13
N PRO A 3 19.56 4.34 20.04
CA PRO A 3 18.46 3.45 20.40
C PRO A 3 18.15 2.44 19.30
N PHE A 4 17.83 1.24 19.76
CA PHE A 4 17.10 0.17 19.07
C PHE A 4 15.84 0.70 18.40
N ILE A 5 15.59 0.36 17.13
CA ILE A 5 14.22 0.25 16.60
C ILE A 5 14.13 -1.06 15.82
N ALA A 6 13.21 -1.91 16.28
CA ALA A 6 12.93 -3.26 15.81
C ALA A 6 12.53 -3.30 14.33
N ALA A 7 12.82 -4.43 13.70
CA ALA A 7 12.55 -4.72 12.29
C ALA A 7 11.05 -4.65 11.94
N ASP A 8 10.63 -3.51 11.39
CA ASP A 8 9.31 -3.24 10.83
C ASP A 8 9.03 -4.11 9.59
N ARG A 9 8.20 -5.14 9.75
CA ARG A 9 7.64 -5.93 8.66
C ARG A 9 6.21 -5.43 8.42
N ARG A 10 5.84 -5.14 7.15
CA ARG A 10 4.47 -5.12 6.54
C ARG A 10 3.88 -3.75 6.05
N ARG A 11 4.44 -3.16 4.96
CA ARG A 11 3.97 -1.90 4.26
C ARG A 11 4.24 -1.80 2.72
N ARG A 12 3.42 -2.34 1.80
CA ARG A 12 3.64 -2.27 0.32
C ARG A 12 3.67 -0.88 -0.39
N ILE A 13 4.74 -0.52 -1.13
CA ILE A 13 4.86 0.76 -1.88
C ILE A 13 4.84 0.52 -3.40
N VAL A 14 4.04 1.26 -4.16
CA VAL A 14 4.17 1.36 -5.64
C VAL A 14 4.98 2.62 -5.99
N ARG A 15 6.01 2.50 -6.83
CA ARG A 15 6.77 3.64 -7.40
C ARG A 15 6.74 3.55 -8.92
N GLU A 16 6.23 4.58 -9.60
CA GLU A 16 6.29 4.68 -11.06
C GLU A 16 7.74 4.99 -11.51
N ARG A 17 8.21 4.31 -12.55
CA ARG A 17 9.46 4.65 -13.24
C ARG A 17 9.31 4.33 -14.74
N THR A 18 8.82 5.30 -15.50
CA THR A 18 8.95 5.42 -16.98
C THR A 18 7.79 4.86 -17.83
N LYS A 19 7.23 5.72 -18.70
CA LYS A 19 6.48 5.36 -19.92
C LYS A 19 7.46 4.99 -21.03
N ARG A 20 7.42 3.75 -21.55
CA ARG A 20 8.11 3.36 -22.79
C ARG A 20 7.10 2.77 -23.76
N GLN A 21 7.06 3.28 -25.00
CA GLN A 21 6.19 2.76 -26.08
C GLN A 21 4.69 2.66 -25.72
N GLY A 22 4.15 3.62 -24.96
CA GLY A 22 2.74 3.63 -24.54
C GLY A 22 2.38 2.65 -23.42
N LEU A 23 3.32 1.85 -22.94
CA LEU A 23 3.15 0.94 -21.80
C LEU A 23 3.67 1.59 -20.51
N GLN A 24 2.82 1.61 -19.47
CA GLN A 24 3.17 2.10 -18.13
C GLN A 24 3.76 0.95 -17.31
N TYR A 25 4.95 1.20 -16.73
CA TYR A 25 5.67 0.23 -15.91
C TYR A 25 5.73 0.69 -14.46
N HIS A 26 5.33 -0.21 -13.56
CA HIS A 26 5.24 0.02 -12.13
C HIS A 26 6.30 -0.80 -11.39
N SER A 27 6.89 -0.22 -10.34
CA SER A 27 7.68 -0.96 -9.36
C SER A 27 6.82 -1.25 -8.14
N ILE A 28 6.64 -2.53 -7.81
CA ILE A 28 5.83 -2.99 -6.68
C ILE A 28 6.73 -3.53 -5.60
N ARG A 29 6.67 -2.92 -4.42
CA ARG A 29 7.34 -3.43 -3.22
C ARG A 29 6.35 -4.30 -2.44
N ASP A 30 6.55 -5.60 -2.48
CA ASP A 30 5.81 -6.57 -1.70
C ASP A 30 6.38 -6.66 -0.28
N LEU A 31 5.72 -6.01 0.68
CA LEU A 31 6.18 -6.04 2.07
C LEU A 31 5.70 -7.22 2.91
N ARG A 32 5.11 -8.24 2.29
CA ARG A 32 5.01 -9.54 2.97
C ARG A 32 6.37 -10.23 2.97
N ASN A 33 7.10 -10.11 1.87
CA ASN A 33 8.36 -10.82 1.66
C ASN A 33 9.58 -9.88 1.48
N GLY A 34 9.37 -8.56 1.54
CA GLY A 34 10.40 -7.54 1.30
C GLY A 34 10.83 -7.39 -0.17
N HIS A 35 10.26 -8.17 -1.08
CA HIS A 35 10.64 -8.20 -2.50
C HIS A 35 10.22 -6.92 -3.24
N ILE A 36 11.12 -6.39 -4.06
CA ILE A 36 10.82 -5.29 -4.99
C ILE A 36 10.76 -5.88 -6.40
N ILE A 37 9.56 -5.97 -6.95
CA ILE A 37 9.35 -6.40 -8.34
C ILE A 37 9.29 -5.15 -9.21
N LYS A 38 10.15 -5.09 -10.23
CA LYS A 38 10.21 -3.98 -11.19
C LYS A 38 9.56 -4.39 -12.51
N ASN A 39 9.29 -3.41 -13.38
CA ASN A 39 8.75 -3.62 -14.73
C ASN A 39 7.39 -4.33 -14.76
N VAL A 40 6.54 -4.11 -13.77
CA VAL A 40 5.20 -4.70 -13.71
C VAL A 40 4.24 -3.84 -14.53
N THR A 41 3.58 -4.43 -15.53
CA THR A 41 2.53 -3.79 -16.30
C THR A 41 1.15 -4.23 -15.80
N ARG A 42 0.10 -3.43 -16.05
CA ARG A 42 -1.28 -3.80 -15.71
C ARG A 42 -1.63 -5.22 -16.18
N LYS A 43 -1.36 -5.56 -17.45
CA LYS A 43 -1.67 -6.88 -18.04
C LYS A 43 -0.81 -8.03 -17.48
N GLY A 44 0.45 -7.78 -17.11
CA GLY A 44 1.37 -8.81 -16.60
C GLY A 44 1.33 -8.99 -15.07
N ALA A 45 0.57 -8.15 -14.38
CA ALA A 45 0.53 -8.13 -12.93
C ALA A 45 -0.30 -9.28 -12.34
N ARG A 46 0.19 -9.90 -11.25
CA ARG A 46 -0.60 -10.83 -10.43
C ARG A 46 -1.87 -10.12 -9.93
N LYS A 47 -2.94 -10.86 -9.63
CA LYS A 47 -4.28 -10.31 -9.31
C LYS A 47 -4.28 -9.09 -8.35
N LEU A 48 -3.51 -9.14 -7.26
CA LEU A 48 -3.41 -8.03 -6.30
C LEU A 48 -2.59 -6.84 -6.82
N TRP A 49 -1.56 -7.10 -7.63
CA TRP A 49 -0.76 -6.06 -8.26
C TRP A 49 -1.51 -5.38 -9.39
N ASN A 50 -2.30 -6.14 -10.16
CA ASN A 50 -3.20 -5.58 -11.16
C ASN A 50 -4.20 -4.64 -10.50
N TYR A 51 -4.79 -5.04 -9.36
CA TYR A 51 -5.66 -4.18 -8.56
C TYR A 51 -4.97 -2.90 -8.08
N ALA A 52 -3.76 -3.01 -7.50
CA ALA A 52 -3.02 -1.84 -7.03
C ALA A 52 -2.64 -0.86 -8.16
N ILE A 53 -2.23 -1.39 -9.32
CA ILE A 53 -1.95 -0.58 -10.51
C ILE A 53 -3.23 0.07 -11.02
N GLN A 54 -4.34 -0.67 -11.07
CA GLN A 54 -5.62 -0.15 -11.50
C GLN A 54 -6.10 0.99 -10.58
N GLN A 55 -6.03 0.83 -9.26
CA GLN A 55 -6.38 1.94 -8.37
C GLN A 55 -5.45 3.13 -8.53
N HIS A 56 -4.15 2.90 -8.74
CA HIS A 56 -3.23 4.00 -8.95
C HIS A 56 -3.48 4.77 -10.26
N GLU A 57 -3.84 4.06 -11.35
CA GLU A 57 -4.09 4.65 -12.67
C GLU A 57 -5.49 5.25 -12.81
N ASP A 58 -6.53 4.51 -12.43
CA ASP A 58 -7.93 4.85 -12.71
C ASP A 58 -8.62 5.59 -11.54
N SER A 59 -8.02 5.63 -10.35
CA SER A 59 -8.64 6.19 -9.14
C SER A 59 -7.60 6.81 -8.20
N PRO A 60 -7.03 7.96 -8.58
CA PRO A 60 -6.08 8.67 -7.71
C PRO A 60 -6.71 8.88 -6.34
N VAL A 61 -6.00 8.44 -5.29
CA VAL A 61 -6.49 8.48 -3.92
C VAL A 61 -6.77 9.93 -3.53
N ASP A 62 -8.04 10.24 -3.31
CA ASP A 62 -8.47 11.53 -2.80
C ASP A 62 -8.15 11.60 -1.30
N ALA A 63 -7.13 12.37 -0.96
CA ALA A 63 -6.67 12.51 0.42
C ALA A 63 -7.76 13.06 1.37
N ALA A 64 -8.80 13.72 0.85
CA ALA A 64 -9.93 14.21 1.65
C ALA A 64 -10.89 13.08 2.09
N LYS A 65 -10.87 11.94 1.41
CA LYS A 65 -11.71 10.76 1.73
C LYS A 65 -11.00 9.73 2.59
N VAL A 66 -9.74 9.98 2.93
CA VAL A 66 -8.92 9.09 3.75
C VAL A 66 -9.13 9.44 5.21
N GLU A 67 -9.38 8.42 6.04
CA GLU A 67 -9.44 8.56 7.48
C GLU A 67 -8.02 8.66 8.04
N TRP A 68 -7.57 9.88 8.35
CA TRP A 68 -6.21 10.14 8.83
C TRP A 68 -6.10 10.05 10.36
N GLN A 69 -5.05 9.38 10.82
CA GLN A 69 -4.55 9.44 12.18
C GLN A 69 -3.07 9.82 12.15
N GLY A 70 -2.78 11.10 12.41
CA GLY A 70 -1.43 11.67 12.23
C GLY A 70 -0.98 11.56 10.77
N ASP A 71 0.16 10.90 10.55
CA ASP A 71 0.76 10.73 9.22
C ASP A 71 0.22 9.50 8.46
N VAL A 72 -0.51 8.62 9.13
CA VAL A 72 -1.09 7.40 8.55
C VAL A 72 -2.58 7.56 8.33
N GLY A 73 -3.15 6.88 7.33
CA GLY A 73 -4.57 6.95 7.04
C GLY A 73 -5.15 5.70 6.40
N MET A 74 -6.42 5.43 6.65
CA MET A 74 -7.16 4.33 6.02
C MET A 74 -7.97 4.86 4.83
N ILE A 75 -7.76 4.29 3.65
CA ILE A 75 -8.49 4.62 2.42
C ILE A 75 -9.76 3.77 2.34
N SER A 76 -9.63 2.47 2.54
CA SER A 76 -10.75 1.55 2.51
C SER A 76 -10.43 0.26 3.25
N SER A 77 -11.46 -0.45 3.69
CA SER A 77 -11.36 -1.82 4.19
C SER A 77 -12.44 -2.68 3.54
N ALA A 78 -12.09 -3.92 3.19
CA ALA A 78 -13.00 -4.86 2.56
C ALA A 78 -12.70 -6.29 2.99
N LYS A 79 -13.73 -7.00 3.46
CA LYS A 79 -13.65 -8.43 3.78
C LYS A 79 -13.85 -9.25 2.50
N ARG A 80 -12.88 -10.09 2.15
CA ARG A 80 -12.97 -11.02 1.01
C ARG A 80 -12.38 -12.39 1.37
N ALA A 81 -13.17 -13.44 1.16
CA ALA A 81 -12.82 -14.82 1.48
C ALA A 81 -12.36 -14.99 2.94
N GLY A 82 -13.14 -14.46 3.87
CA GLY A 82 -12.88 -14.55 5.32
C GLY A 82 -11.77 -13.65 5.85
N LYS A 83 -11.00 -12.98 4.99
CA LYS A 83 -9.90 -12.07 5.41
C LYS A 83 -10.23 -10.62 5.12
N VAL A 84 -10.02 -9.75 6.10
CA VAL A 84 -10.11 -8.30 5.89
C VAL A 84 -8.86 -7.83 5.15
N ARG A 85 -9.05 -6.94 4.19
CA ARG A 85 -7.99 -6.26 3.46
C ARG A 85 -8.20 -4.76 3.57
N TYR A 86 -7.13 -4.06 3.88
CA TYR A 86 -7.08 -2.63 4.07
C TYR A 86 -6.25 -1.99 2.97
N ASP A 87 -6.75 -0.89 2.45
CA ASP A 87 -5.97 0.05 1.65
C ASP A 87 -5.62 1.24 2.54
N LEU A 88 -4.33 1.55 2.63
CA LEU A 88 -3.78 2.51 3.58
C LEU A 88 -2.98 3.59 2.86
N ALA A 89 -2.82 4.75 3.48
CA ALA A 89 -2.08 5.88 2.97
C ALA A 89 -1.13 6.43 4.05
N LEU A 90 0.12 6.71 3.70
CA LEU A 90 1.11 7.35 4.57
C LEU A 90 1.56 8.65 3.93
N ARG A 91 1.51 9.73 4.70
CA ARG A 91 2.15 11.01 4.40
C ARG A 91 3.56 10.97 4.97
N GLU A 92 4.57 11.09 4.13
CA GLU A 92 5.97 11.16 4.57
C GLU A 92 6.70 12.18 3.73
N ASN A 93 7.26 13.22 4.36
CA ASN A 93 8.05 14.27 3.71
C ASN A 93 7.37 14.87 2.46
N GLY A 94 6.07 15.19 2.57
CA GLY A 94 5.28 15.74 1.46
C GLY A 94 4.93 14.75 0.35
N SER A 95 5.31 13.48 0.46
CA SER A 95 4.92 12.41 -0.46
C SER A 95 3.80 11.55 0.11
N LEU A 96 2.77 11.28 -0.71
CA LEU A 96 1.72 10.31 -0.38
C LEU A 96 2.14 8.91 -0.87
N ARG A 97 2.21 7.96 0.06
CA ARG A 97 2.44 6.54 -0.23
C ARG A 97 1.18 5.76 0.02
N VAL A 98 0.78 4.92 -0.92
CA VAL A 98 -0.42 4.10 -0.81
C VAL A 98 -0.05 2.62 -0.74
N PHE A 99 -0.69 1.91 0.18
CA PHE A 99 -0.51 0.50 0.46
C PHE A 99 -1.82 -0.24 0.17
N TYR A 100 -1.85 -1.08 -0.86
CA TYR A 100 -3.07 -1.81 -1.24
C TYR A 100 -3.09 -3.24 -0.72
N GLY A 101 -4.25 -3.67 -0.22
CA GLY A 101 -4.53 -5.05 0.19
C GLY A 101 -3.65 -5.54 1.35
N VAL A 102 -3.40 -4.67 2.32
CA VAL A 102 -2.80 -5.00 3.62
C VAL A 102 -3.77 -5.88 4.38
N THR A 103 -3.32 -6.98 4.97
CA THR A 103 -4.17 -7.85 5.80
C THR A 103 -4.04 -7.45 7.26
N GLU A 104 -4.90 -7.95 8.14
CA GLU A 104 -4.84 -7.73 9.61
C GLU A 104 -3.44 -7.94 10.18
N ASP A 105 -2.75 -8.98 9.73
CA ASP A 105 -1.34 -9.26 10.04
C ASP A 105 -0.42 -8.04 9.85
N GLY A 106 -0.69 -7.17 8.88
CA GLY A 106 0.08 -5.95 8.59
C GLY A 106 -0.46 -4.67 9.22
N MET A 107 -1.46 -4.77 10.08
CA MET A 107 -2.04 -3.64 10.79
C MET A 107 -1.36 -3.43 12.16
N GLU A 108 -0.03 -3.46 12.17
CA GLU A 108 0.77 -3.25 13.39
C GLU A 108 1.28 -1.80 13.51
N GLY A 109 1.77 -1.45 14.69
CA GLY A 109 2.36 -0.14 14.97
C GLY A 109 1.34 0.99 14.76
N HIS A 110 1.71 2.03 14.01
CA HIS A 110 0.82 3.16 13.74
C HIS A 110 -0.50 2.78 13.06
N TRP A 111 -0.59 1.60 12.42
CA TRP A 111 -1.81 1.17 11.74
C TRP A 111 -2.80 0.42 12.65
N SER A 112 -2.37 0.00 13.84
CA SER A 112 -3.25 -0.71 14.78
C SER A 112 -4.44 0.16 15.20
N ALA A 113 -4.29 1.48 15.14
CA ALA A 113 -5.35 2.44 15.44
C ALA A 113 -6.57 2.35 14.50
N PHE A 114 -6.46 1.65 13.36
CA PHE A 114 -7.55 1.40 12.41
C PHE A 114 -8.16 0.00 12.56
N VAL A 115 -7.59 -0.85 13.40
CA VAL A 115 -8.17 -2.15 13.73
C VAL A 115 -9.06 -1.92 14.93
N GLN A 116 -10.37 -1.82 14.69
CA GLN A 116 -11.33 -1.87 15.80
C GLN A 116 -11.28 -3.28 16.38
N GLU A 117 -10.87 -3.39 17.65
CA GLU A 117 -11.17 -4.56 18.47
C GLU A 117 -12.70 -4.63 18.57
N GLU A 118 -13.29 -5.72 18.10
CA GLU A 118 -14.61 -6.15 18.59
C GLU A 118 -14.46 -6.84 19.94
#